data_AF-A0A520K578-F1
#
_entry.id   AF-A0A520K578-F1
#
_cell.length_a   1.000
_cell.length_b   1.000
_cell.length_c   1.000
_cell.angle_alpha   90.00
_cell.angle_beta   90.00
_cell.angle_gamma   90.00
#
_symmetry.space_group_name_H-M   'P 1'
#
loop_
_entity.id
_entity.type
_entity.pdbx_description
1 polymer ?
#
loop_
_entity_poly.entity_id
_entity_poly.type
_entity_poly.pdbx_seq_one_letter_code
_entity_poly.pdbx_strand_id
1 'polypeptide(L)'
;KKTLLEGEAWSLGNGFTLTASQIDPEGVRVWLTLSKDGKNIDDKMIDTSAAGDRRYMYTADLCGVEDVVVYSCYVDTIIVGTDSNLVQLRHVFLIDNDILEIHTGDKYGVMEATAAGVSGITLKNDRSINLSKNRDARIMQDMFFRVADNNTVRFYPYAERHIIDEEPDIDGYRTDSEGEGQRWGDMNGDSRLTSVDAVMLLKAMTCGAGPTPTPRPPKPIYL
;
A
#
# COMPACT_ATOMS: atom_id res chain seq x y z
N LYS A 1 8.66 -10.24 6.60
CA LYS A 1 9.17 -9.99 7.98
C LYS A 1 9.38 -8.49 8.09
N LYS A 2 8.93 -7.86 9.17
CA LYS A 2 9.06 -6.42 9.41
C LYS A 2 9.76 -6.20 10.75
N THR A 3 10.63 -5.20 10.83
CA THR A 3 11.25 -4.76 12.08
C THR A 3 10.68 -3.39 12.41
N LEU A 4 10.33 -3.17 13.68
CA LEU A 4 9.87 -1.88 14.21
C LEU A 4 10.78 -1.46 15.34
N LEU A 5 11.15 -0.18 15.37
CA LEU A 5 11.69 0.47 16.55
C LEU A 5 10.58 0.67 17.60
N GLU A 6 10.96 0.68 18.87
CA GLU A 6 10.06 1.14 19.92
C GLU A 6 9.60 2.57 19.63
N GLY A 7 8.28 2.79 19.70
CA GLY A 7 7.61 4.04 19.33
C GLY A 7 7.43 4.27 17.82
N GLU A 8 7.99 3.43 16.94
CA GLU A 8 7.78 3.55 15.48
C GLU A 8 6.38 3.06 15.10
N ALA A 9 5.65 3.95 14.43
CA ALA A 9 4.37 3.66 13.80
C ALA A 9 4.58 3.06 12.40
N TRP A 10 4.06 1.85 12.17
CA TRP A 10 4.05 1.22 10.86
C TRP A 10 2.67 1.27 10.24
N SER A 11 2.55 2.03 9.14
CA SER A 11 1.34 2.04 8.31
C SER A 11 1.16 0.68 7.63
N LEU A 12 0.00 0.06 7.88
CA LEU A 12 -0.43 -1.20 7.29
C LEU A 12 -1.32 -1.00 6.05
N GLY A 13 -1.66 0.25 5.71
CA GLY A 13 -2.59 0.61 4.66
C GLY A 13 -4.01 0.90 5.19
N ASN A 14 -4.80 1.61 4.37
CA ASN A 14 -6.19 1.99 4.67
C ASN A 14 -6.38 2.56 6.09
N GLY A 15 -5.47 3.44 6.52
CA GLY A 15 -5.54 4.09 7.84
C GLY A 15 -5.16 3.22 9.04
N PHE A 16 -4.88 1.92 8.86
CA PHE A 16 -4.38 1.06 9.93
C PHE A 16 -2.90 1.33 10.21
N THR A 17 -2.56 1.40 11.49
CA THR A 17 -1.19 1.60 11.96
C THR A 17 -0.92 0.71 13.16
N LEU A 18 0.22 0.02 13.15
CA LEU A 18 0.71 -0.75 14.30
C LEU A 18 1.93 -0.05 14.89
N THR A 19 1.95 0.15 16.20
CA THR A 19 3.07 0.75 16.92
C THR A 19 3.60 -0.21 17.97
N ALA A 20 4.92 -0.35 18.05
CA ALA A 20 5.58 -1.01 19.17
C ALA A 20 5.73 -0.02 20.33
N SER A 21 4.65 0.21 21.06
CA SER A 21 4.53 1.30 22.03
C SER A 21 5.52 1.22 23.17
N GLN A 22 5.81 0.01 23.66
CA GLN A 22 6.78 -0.19 24.71
C GLN A 22 7.40 -1.59 24.66
N ILE A 23 8.68 -1.72 25.00
CA ILE A 23 9.37 -2.99 25.21
C ILE A 23 9.83 -3.06 26.68
N ASP A 24 9.69 -4.23 27.31
CA ASP A 24 10.17 -4.39 28.68
C ASP A 24 11.71 -4.42 28.74
N PRO A 25 12.32 -3.99 29.87
CA PRO A 25 13.79 -3.97 30.00
C PRO A 25 14.44 -5.35 29.80
N GLU A 26 13.72 -6.42 30.11
CA GLU A 26 14.18 -7.80 29.95
C GLU A 26 14.16 -8.28 28.48
N GLY A 27 13.44 -7.60 27.58
CA GLY A 27 13.34 -7.97 26.18
C GLY A 27 12.50 -9.22 25.94
N VAL A 28 11.52 -9.48 26.82
CA VAL A 28 10.64 -10.64 26.77
C VAL A 28 9.22 -10.22 26.40
N ARG A 29 8.81 -8.98 26.70
CA ARG A 29 7.46 -8.48 26.48
C ARG A 29 7.46 -7.22 25.65
N VAL A 30 6.42 -7.08 24.82
CA VAL A 30 6.19 -5.89 24.00
C VAL A 30 4.71 -5.50 24.08
N TRP A 31 4.45 -4.21 24.22
CA TRP A 31 3.13 -3.62 24.06
C TRP A 31 2.98 -3.14 22.62
N LEU A 32 2.02 -3.72 21.91
CA LEU A 32 1.63 -3.34 20.57
C LEU A 32 0.31 -2.58 20.64
N THR A 33 0.26 -1.42 19.98
CA THR A 33 -0.96 -0.61 19.84
C THR A 33 -1.39 -0.63 18.38
N LEU A 34 -2.61 -1.08 18.12
CA LEU A 34 -3.24 -1.03 16.81
C LEU A 34 -4.16 0.20 16.76
N SER A 35 -4.02 0.99 15.71
CA SER A 35 -4.81 2.20 15.48
C SER A 35 -5.44 2.20 14.08
N LYS A 36 -6.59 2.83 13.95
CA LYS A 36 -7.28 3.13 12.68
C LYS A 36 -7.56 4.62 12.63
N ASP A 37 -7.11 5.28 11.56
CA ASP A 37 -7.30 6.73 11.33
C ASP A 37 -6.84 7.59 12.52
N GLY A 38 -5.69 7.20 13.10
CA GLY A 38 -5.09 7.87 14.25
C GLY A 38 -5.76 7.59 15.60
N LYS A 39 -6.84 6.81 15.63
CA LYS A 39 -7.51 6.39 16.86
C LYS A 39 -7.06 4.99 17.26
N ASN A 40 -6.65 4.83 18.51
CA ASN A 40 -6.37 3.52 19.08
C ASN A 40 -7.65 2.66 19.10
N ILE A 41 -7.56 1.47 18.51
CA ILE A 41 -8.65 0.48 18.48
C ILE A 41 -8.36 -0.74 19.35
N ASP A 42 -7.09 -1.03 19.66
CA ASP A 42 -6.70 -2.14 20.53
C ASP A 42 -5.25 -2.02 21.02
N ASP A 43 -4.99 -2.54 22.23
CA ASP A 43 -3.67 -2.63 22.85
C ASP A 43 -3.42 -4.04 23.35
N LYS A 44 -2.26 -4.61 23.01
CA LYS A 44 -1.89 -5.96 23.43
C LYS A 44 -0.47 -6.05 23.93
N MET A 45 -0.33 -6.59 25.14
CA MET A 45 0.95 -7.09 25.64
C MET A 45 1.18 -8.50 25.11
N ILE A 46 2.31 -8.70 24.43
CA ILE A 46 2.76 -9.98 23.92
C ILE A 46 3.95 -10.47 24.74
N ASP A 47 3.83 -11.67 25.30
CA ASP A 47 4.89 -12.32 26.07
C ASP A 47 5.60 -13.36 25.18
N THR A 48 6.89 -13.16 24.96
CA THR A 48 7.72 -14.03 24.12
C THR A 48 8.48 -15.09 24.90
N SER A 49 8.26 -15.22 26.21
CA SER A 49 8.79 -16.31 27.03
C SER A 49 8.30 -17.68 26.53
N ALA A 50 8.94 -18.76 27.00
CA ALA A 50 8.60 -20.12 26.54
C ALA A 50 7.14 -20.53 26.82
N ALA A 51 6.49 -19.92 27.82
CA ALA A 51 5.09 -20.17 28.15
C ALA A 51 4.13 -19.10 27.58
N GLY A 52 4.66 -18.04 26.97
CA GLY A 52 3.89 -16.92 26.44
C GLY A 52 3.27 -17.21 25.07
N ASP A 53 2.16 -16.53 24.77
CA ASP A 53 1.60 -16.51 23.42
C ASP A 53 2.19 -15.33 22.65
N ARG A 54 2.93 -15.66 21.59
CA ARG A 54 3.60 -14.70 20.70
C ARG A 54 2.66 -14.13 19.63
N ARG A 55 1.40 -14.56 19.60
CA ARG A 55 0.42 -14.11 18.62
C ARG A 55 -0.34 -12.90 19.15
N TYR A 56 -0.42 -11.87 18.32
CA TYR A 56 -1.39 -10.81 18.48
C TYR A 56 -2.56 -11.08 17.54
N MET A 57 -3.77 -11.16 18.06
CA MET A 57 -5.02 -11.18 17.29
C MET A 57 -5.96 -10.10 17.83
N TYR A 58 -6.52 -9.32 16.92
CA TYR A 58 -7.60 -8.38 17.19
C TYR A 58 -8.84 -8.84 16.43
N THR A 59 -9.95 -8.98 17.16
CA THR A 59 -11.26 -9.31 16.61
C THR A 59 -12.22 -8.13 16.76
N ALA A 60 -13.17 -8.03 15.84
CA ALA A 60 -14.24 -7.05 15.90
C ALA A 60 -15.55 -7.67 15.40
N ASP A 61 -16.66 -7.11 15.88
CA ASP A 61 -17.99 -7.44 15.38
C ASP A 61 -18.25 -6.63 14.11
N LEU A 62 -18.52 -7.34 13.03
CA LEU A 62 -18.52 -6.81 11.68
C LEU A 62 -19.77 -7.27 10.94
N CYS A 63 -20.62 -6.34 10.51
CA CYS A 63 -21.86 -6.62 9.76
C CYS A 63 -22.75 -7.70 10.40
N GLY A 64 -22.84 -7.68 11.73
CA GLY A 64 -23.62 -8.65 12.51
C GLY A 64 -22.97 -10.03 12.68
N VAL A 65 -21.72 -10.20 12.22
CA VAL A 65 -20.89 -11.37 12.51
C VAL A 65 -19.95 -11.01 13.66
N GLU A 66 -20.05 -11.76 14.74
CA GLU A 66 -19.23 -11.57 15.94
C GLU A 66 -17.82 -12.20 15.75
N ASP A 67 -16.84 -11.67 16.49
CA ASP A 67 -15.49 -12.24 16.61
C ASP A 67 -14.71 -12.44 15.28
N VAL A 68 -14.91 -11.54 14.31
CA VAL A 68 -14.16 -11.59 13.04
C VAL A 68 -12.71 -11.15 13.28
N VAL A 69 -11.74 -11.98 12.89
CA VAL A 69 -10.31 -11.65 12.99
C VAL A 69 -9.95 -10.57 11.96
N VAL A 70 -9.85 -9.33 12.43
CA VAL A 70 -9.49 -8.17 11.61
C VAL A 70 -8.00 -8.08 11.40
N TYR A 71 -7.23 -8.32 12.46
CA TYR A 71 -5.77 -8.21 12.43
C TYR A 71 -5.13 -9.38 13.17
N SER A 72 -4.02 -9.88 12.62
CA SER A 72 -3.14 -10.77 13.37
C SER A 72 -1.67 -10.63 12.96
N CYS A 73 -0.78 -10.88 13.91
CA CYS A 73 0.64 -11.03 13.65
C CYS A 73 1.31 -11.98 14.65
N TYR A 74 2.52 -12.41 14.32
CA TYR A 74 3.39 -13.17 15.20
C TYR A 74 4.63 -12.37 15.55
N VAL A 75 4.91 -12.23 16.85
CA VAL A 75 6.14 -11.61 17.36
C VAL A 75 7.26 -12.66 17.34
N ASP A 76 8.21 -12.48 16.43
CA ASP A 76 9.31 -13.41 16.19
C ASP A 76 10.43 -13.23 17.22
N THR A 77 10.85 -11.99 17.43
CA THR A 77 12.00 -11.66 18.28
C THR A 77 11.89 -10.22 18.79
N ILE A 78 12.28 -10.01 20.04
CA ILE A 78 12.50 -8.71 20.66
C ILE A 78 14.01 -8.53 20.84
N ILE A 79 14.54 -7.37 20.49
CA ILE A 79 15.95 -7.03 20.60
C ILE A 79 16.05 -5.76 21.43
N VAL A 80 16.59 -5.87 22.63
CA VAL A 80 16.89 -4.73 23.50
C VAL A 80 18.33 -4.31 23.26
N GLY A 81 18.53 -3.05 22.87
CA GLY A 81 19.85 -2.48 22.58
C GLY A 81 20.19 -1.37 23.56
N THR A 82 21.45 -0.91 23.54
CA THR A 82 21.89 0.22 24.38
C THR A 82 21.24 1.53 23.97
N ASP A 83 21.03 1.73 22.66
CA ASP A 83 20.50 2.98 22.10
C ASP A 83 19.04 2.85 21.64
N SER A 84 18.60 1.64 21.28
CA SER A 84 17.27 1.41 20.71
C SER A 84 16.78 -0.01 20.94
N ASN A 85 15.48 -0.14 21.17
CA ASN A 85 14.78 -1.42 21.24
C ASN A 85 14.01 -1.68 19.94
N LEU A 86 13.97 -2.94 19.52
CA LEU A 86 13.38 -3.37 18.26
C LEU A 86 12.49 -4.59 18.49
N VAL A 87 11.41 -4.68 17.71
CA VAL A 87 10.59 -5.89 17.60
C VAL A 87 10.51 -6.36 16.16
N GLN A 88 10.61 -7.67 15.96
CA GLN A 88 10.49 -8.32 14.67
C GLN A 88 9.14 -9.05 14.56
N LEU A 89 8.40 -8.72 13.52
CA LEU A 89 7.07 -9.25 13.23
C LEU A 89 7.07 -10.15 11.99
N ARG A 90 6.26 -11.21 12.06
CA ARG A 90 6.01 -12.17 10.98
C ARG A 90 4.52 -12.45 10.85
N HIS A 91 4.15 -13.01 9.69
CA HIS A 91 2.78 -13.48 9.43
C HIS A 91 1.71 -12.42 9.72
N VAL A 92 1.97 -11.19 9.27
CA VAL A 92 1.03 -10.08 9.44
C VAL A 92 -0.11 -10.28 8.45
N PHE A 93 -1.33 -10.28 8.97
CA PHE A 93 -2.56 -10.38 8.23
C PHE A 93 -3.48 -9.26 8.70
N LEU A 94 -4.10 -8.57 7.75
CA LEU A 94 -5.04 -7.49 7.99
C LEU A 94 -6.16 -7.60 6.95
N ILE A 95 -7.40 -7.51 7.40
CA ILE A 95 -8.55 -7.19 6.56
C ILE A 95 -9.03 -5.79 6.94
N ASP A 96 -9.57 -5.07 5.96
CA ASP A 96 -10.22 -3.80 6.28
C ASP A 96 -11.52 -4.04 7.05
N ASN A 97 -11.88 -3.09 7.89
CA ASN A 97 -13.16 -3.07 8.60
C ASN A 97 -14.22 -2.24 7.86
N ASP A 98 -13.88 -1.65 6.72
CA ASP A 98 -14.86 -1.14 5.75
C ASP A 98 -15.42 -2.29 4.92
N ILE A 99 -16.66 -2.69 5.24
CA ILE A 99 -17.30 -3.88 4.69
C ILE A 99 -18.44 -3.48 3.79
N LEU A 100 -18.44 -4.05 2.58
CA LEU A 100 -19.59 -3.99 1.69
C LEU A 100 -20.62 -5.03 2.09
N GLU A 101 -21.72 -4.57 2.71
CA GLU A 101 -22.90 -5.40 2.91
C GLU A 101 -23.68 -5.57 1.59
N ILE A 102 -24.14 -6.79 1.33
CA ILE A 102 -24.92 -7.13 0.14
C ILE A 102 -26.26 -7.69 0.59
N HIS A 103 -27.32 -6.95 0.31
CA HIS A 103 -28.69 -7.30 0.62
C HIS A 103 -29.44 -7.80 -0.62
N THR A 104 -30.45 -8.63 -0.40
CA THR A 104 -31.34 -9.04 -1.50
C THR A 104 -32.14 -7.82 -1.98
N GLY A 105 -32.15 -7.59 -3.29
CA GLY A 105 -32.71 -6.40 -3.94
C GLY A 105 -31.66 -5.34 -4.30
N ASP A 106 -30.42 -5.46 -3.82
CA ASP A 106 -29.34 -4.54 -4.18
C ASP A 106 -29.02 -4.61 -5.67
N LYS A 107 -28.80 -3.44 -6.28
CA LYS A 107 -28.56 -3.31 -7.71
C LYS A 107 -27.12 -2.90 -8.03
N TYR A 108 -26.49 -3.69 -8.88
CA TYR A 108 -25.14 -3.51 -9.39
C TYR A 108 -25.22 -3.36 -10.92
N GLY A 109 -25.56 -2.16 -11.39
CA GLY A 109 -25.76 -1.89 -12.82
C GLY A 109 -27.05 -2.50 -13.37
N VAL A 110 -26.94 -3.54 -14.21
CA VAL A 110 -28.09 -4.30 -14.73
C VAL A 110 -28.40 -5.51 -13.84
N MET A 111 -27.48 -5.88 -12.95
CA MET A 111 -27.61 -7.04 -12.09
C MET A 111 -28.27 -6.66 -10.76
N GLU A 112 -29.12 -7.52 -10.24
CA GLU A 112 -29.77 -7.42 -8.94
C GLU A 112 -29.45 -8.67 -8.11
N ALA A 113 -29.14 -8.47 -6.82
CA ALA A 113 -28.95 -9.55 -5.87
C ALA A 113 -30.28 -10.22 -5.54
N THR A 114 -30.49 -11.42 -6.06
CA THR A 114 -31.72 -12.20 -5.86
C THR A 114 -31.61 -13.24 -4.74
N ALA A 115 -30.38 -13.53 -4.30
CA ALA A 115 -30.10 -14.28 -3.09
C ALA A 115 -28.74 -13.84 -2.54
N ALA A 116 -28.66 -13.64 -1.23
CA ALA A 116 -27.42 -13.41 -0.50
C ALA A 116 -27.45 -14.28 0.76
N GLY A 117 -26.49 -15.19 0.90
CA GLY A 117 -26.44 -16.09 2.04
C GLY A 117 -25.15 -16.91 2.09
N VAL A 118 -25.11 -17.88 3.00
CA VAL A 118 -23.90 -18.67 3.32
C VAL A 118 -23.35 -19.44 2.11
N SER A 119 -24.22 -19.88 1.19
CA SER A 119 -23.81 -20.61 -0.02
C SER A 119 -23.33 -19.72 -1.16
N GLY A 120 -23.35 -18.40 -0.98
CA GLY A 120 -22.91 -17.41 -1.96
C GLY A 120 -24.00 -16.39 -2.32
N ILE A 121 -23.64 -15.53 -3.28
CA ILE A 121 -24.50 -14.45 -3.78
C ILE A 121 -24.94 -14.80 -5.20
N THR A 122 -26.24 -14.70 -5.48
CA THR A 122 -26.79 -14.89 -6.83
C THR A 122 -27.30 -13.57 -7.38
N LEU A 123 -26.62 -13.09 -8.42
CA LEU A 123 -27.02 -11.91 -9.17
C LEU A 123 -27.80 -12.32 -10.43
N LYS A 124 -28.94 -11.68 -10.70
CA LYS A 124 -29.72 -11.84 -11.94
C LYS A 124 -29.93 -10.50 -12.60
N ASN A 125 -29.99 -10.47 -13.93
CA ASN A 125 -30.27 -9.24 -14.64
C ASN A 125 -31.73 -8.78 -14.37
N ASP A 126 -31.90 -7.55 -13.90
CA ASP A 126 -33.22 -6.96 -13.59
C ASP A 126 -33.98 -6.51 -14.85
N ARG A 127 -33.25 -6.38 -15.97
CA ARG A 127 -33.77 -6.08 -17.31
C ARG A 127 -32.91 -6.75 -18.39
N SER A 128 -33.38 -6.72 -19.63
CA SER A 128 -32.65 -7.27 -20.78
C SER A 128 -31.32 -6.53 -21.01
N ILE A 129 -30.26 -7.28 -21.26
CA ILE A 129 -28.97 -6.74 -21.73
C ILE A 129 -28.98 -6.74 -23.26
N ASN A 130 -28.86 -5.57 -23.87
CA ASN A 130 -28.93 -5.43 -25.33
C ASN A 130 -27.54 -5.59 -25.96
N LEU A 131 -27.34 -6.66 -26.72
CA LEU A 131 -26.07 -7.00 -27.37
C LEU A 131 -26.01 -6.44 -28.80
N SER A 132 -25.90 -5.12 -28.89
CA SER A 132 -25.79 -4.42 -30.19
C SER A 132 -24.42 -4.64 -30.84
N LYS A 133 -24.40 -4.81 -32.17
CA LYS A 133 -23.16 -5.03 -32.94
C LYS A 133 -22.14 -3.91 -32.72
N ASN A 134 -20.86 -4.30 -32.63
CA ASN A 134 -19.72 -3.41 -32.41
C ASN A 134 -19.84 -2.50 -31.17
N ARG A 135 -20.63 -2.89 -30.17
CA ARG A 135 -20.82 -2.11 -28.94
C ARG A 135 -20.48 -2.91 -27.71
N ASP A 136 -20.19 -2.16 -26.66
CA ASP A 136 -19.96 -2.71 -25.34
C ASP A 136 -21.25 -2.60 -24.54
N ALA A 137 -21.65 -3.72 -23.96
CA ALA A 137 -22.87 -3.83 -23.16
C ALA A 137 -22.48 -3.99 -21.70
N ARG A 138 -22.76 -2.96 -20.89
CA ARG A 138 -22.47 -2.98 -19.45
C ARG A 138 -23.32 -4.02 -18.73
N ILE A 139 -22.67 -4.82 -17.87
CA ILE A 139 -23.31 -5.86 -17.05
C ILE A 139 -23.50 -5.32 -15.63
N MET A 140 -22.40 -5.12 -14.91
CA MET A 140 -22.35 -4.62 -13.53
C MET A 140 -21.03 -3.89 -13.31
N GLN A 141 -21.04 -2.77 -12.57
CA GLN A 141 -19.84 -2.00 -12.23
C GLN A 141 -18.89 -1.87 -13.45
N ASP A 142 -17.71 -2.48 -13.39
CA ASP A 142 -16.67 -2.42 -14.42
C ASP A 142 -16.65 -3.65 -15.33
N MET A 143 -17.69 -4.48 -15.28
CA MET A 143 -17.87 -5.66 -16.14
C MET A 143 -18.78 -5.36 -17.33
N PHE A 144 -18.35 -5.81 -18.50
CA PHE A 144 -18.98 -5.55 -19.79
C PHE A 144 -18.96 -6.79 -20.66
N PHE A 145 -19.85 -6.83 -21.67
CA PHE A 145 -19.69 -7.68 -22.83
C PHE A 145 -19.14 -6.86 -24.00
N ARG A 146 -18.10 -7.38 -24.67
CA ARG A 146 -17.68 -6.88 -25.99
C ARG A 146 -18.43 -7.65 -27.06
N VAL A 147 -19.21 -6.95 -27.89
CA VAL A 147 -20.00 -7.58 -28.97
C VAL A 147 -19.32 -7.35 -30.32
N ALA A 148 -19.10 -8.43 -31.08
CA ALA A 148 -18.47 -8.36 -32.39
C ALA A 148 -19.36 -7.61 -33.41
N ASP A 149 -18.72 -6.94 -34.37
CA ASP A 149 -19.42 -6.45 -35.56
C ASP A 149 -19.68 -7.61 -36.54
N ASN A 150 -20.74 -8.37 -36.32
CA ASN A 150 -21.10 -9.51 -37.16
C ASN A 150 -22.63 -9.74 -37.16
N ASN A 151 -23.17 -10.28 -38.24
CA ASN A 151 -24.57 -10.69 -38.36
C ASN A 151 -24.93 -11.86 -37.43
N THR A 152 -23.95 -12.71 -37.07
CA THR A 152 -24.11 -13.72 -36.03
C THR A 152 -23.63 -13.16 -34.68
N VAL A 153 -24.45 -13.32 -33.64
CA VAL A 153 -24.14 -12.85 -32.28
C VAL A 153 -22.91 -13.60 -31.75
N ARG A 154 -21.84 -12.85 -31.51
CA ARG A 154 -20.61 -13.31 -30.85
C ARG A 154 -20.20 -12.24 -29.85
N PHE A 155 -19.98 -12.63 -28.60
CA PHE A 155 -19.59 -11.73 -27.53
C PHE A 155 -18.73 -12.45 -26.49
N TYR A 156 -18.00 -11.68 -25.68
CA TYR A 156 -17.27 -12.20 -24.53
C TYR A 156 -17.33 -11.19 -23.37
N PRO A 157 -17.34 -11.67 -22.11
CA PRO A 157 -17.26 -10.80 -20.95
C PRO A 157 -15.83 -10.28 -20.75
N TYR A 158 -15.68 -9.05 -20.29
CA TYR A 158 -14.42 -8.48 -19.83
C TYR A 158 -14.66 -7.54 -18.65
N ALA A 159 -13.60 -7.23 -17.89
CA ALA A 159 -13.64 -6.26 -16.81
C ALA A 159 -12.60 -5.17 -17.07
N GLU A 160 -12.98 -3.92 -16.89
CA GLU A 160 -12.06 -2.78 -16.90
C GLU A 160 -11.45 -2.61 -15.50
N ARG A 161 -10.16 -2.32 -15.47
CA ARG A 161 -9.41 -2.06 -14.24
C ARG A 161 -8.50 -0.86 -14.49
N HIS A 162 -8.57 0.13 -13.61
CA HIS A 162 -7.56 1.18 -13.58
C HIS A 162 -6.38 0.68 -12.75
N ILE A 163 -5.21 0.62 -13.38
CA ILE A 163 -3.96 0.34 -12.68
C ILE A 163 -3.36 1.71 -12.38
N ILE A 164 -3.38 2.09 -11.10
CA ILE A 164 -2.66 3.26 -10.64
C ILE A 164 -1.22 2.79 -10.45
N ASP A 165 -0.32 3.26 -11.29
CA ASP A 165 1.11 3.05 -11.11
C ASP A 165 1.60 4.11 -10.13
N GLU A 166 1.42 3.84 -8.84
CA GLU A 166 2.19 4.53 -7.81
C GLU A 166 3.59 3.91 -7.84
N GLU A 167 4.39 4.27 -8.85
CA GLU A 167 5.84 4.15 -8.70
C GLU A 167 6.16 4.98 -7.44
N PRO A 168 6.73 4.36 -6.38
CA PRO A 168 7.16 5.15 -5.24
C PRO A 168 8.14 6.18 -5.78
N ASP A 169 7.86 7.46 -5.57
CA ASP A 169 8.87 8.51 -5.74
C ASP A 169 10.11 8.02 -4.99
N ILE A 170 11.13 7.60 -5.73
CA ILE A 170 12.39 7.20 -5.13
C ILE A 170 12.96 8.47 -4.52
N ASP A 171 12.79 8.61 -3.20
CA ASP A 171 13.36 9.68 -2.40
C ASP A 171 14.87 9.67 -2.61
N GLY A 172 15.37 10.70 -3.31
CA GLY A 172 16.70 10.74 -3.89
C GLY A 172 16.99 11.94 -4.79
N TYR A 173 15.97 12.71 -5.17
CA TYR A 173 16.17 14.02 -5.79
C TYR A 173 16.55 15.05 -4.73
N ARG A 174 17.79 15.53 -4.77
CA ARG A 174 18.13 16.78 -4.06
C ARG A 174 17.67 17.93 -4.93
N THR A 175 16.61 18.61 -4.51
CA THR A 175 16.11 19.82 -5.13
C THR A 175 16.69 21.01 -4.37
N ASP A 176 17.30 21.97 -5.07
CA ASP A 176 17.72 23.22 -4.44
C ASP A 176 16.51 24.12 -4.12
N SER A 177 16.75 25.26 -3.47
CA SER A 177 15.71 26.23 -3.11
C SER A 177 15.04 26.89 -4.33
N GLU A 178 15.54 26.65 -5.54
CA GLU A 178 14.99 27.17 -6.80
C GLU A 178 14.17 26.11 -7.56
N GLY A 179 14.02 24.90 -7.01
CA GLY A 179 13.23 23.84 -7.63
C GLY A 179 14.01 22.99 -8.65
N GLU A 180 15.33 23.16 -8.76
CA GLU A 180 16.18 22.41 -9.68
C GLU A 180 16.70 21.13 -8.99
N GLY A 181 16.28 19.97 -9.48
CA GLY A 181 16.66 18.65 -8.94
C GLY A 181 17.91 18.07 -9.61
N GLN A 182 18.88 17.62 -8.83
CA GLN A 182 20.04 16.86 -9.33
C GLN A 182 19.82 15.35 -9.11
N ARG A 183 19.98 14.54 -10.17
CA ARG A 183 19.95 13.07 -10.06
C ARG A 183 21.26 12.58 -9.44
N TRP A 184 21.15 11.70 -8.45
CA TRP A 184 22.32 11.02 -7.90
C TRP A 184 23.04 10.25 -9.02
N GLY A 185 24.25 10.68 -9.37
CA GLY A 185 25.05 10.12 -10.47
C GLY A 185 25.16 10.99 -11.72
N ASP A 186 24.39 12.08 -11.85
CA ASP A 186 24.53 13.09 -12.93
C ASP A 186 25.19 14.34 -12.34
N MET A 187 26.53 14.30 -12.24
CA MET A 187 27.29 15.37 -11.59
C MET A 187 27.55 16.56 -12.51
N ASN A 188 27.38 16.38 -13.81
CA ASN A 188 27.60 17.44 -14.80
C ASN A 188 26.27 18.13 -15.22
N GLY A 189 25.12 17.61 -14.80
CA GLY A 189 23.80 18.17 -15.06
C GLY A 189 23.35 18.08 -16.51
N ASP A 190 23.85 17.09 -17.26
CA ASP A 190 23.53 16.85 -18.67
C ASP A 190 22.42 15.82 -18.89
N SER A 191 21.86 15.28 -17.80
CA SER A 191 20.80 14.27 -17.77
C SER A 191 21.18 12.92 -18.40
N ARG A 192 22.48 12.63 -18.55
CA ARG A 192 23.01 11.35 -19.02
C ARG A 192 24.02 10.78 -18.02
N LEU A 193 23.86 9.52 -17.66
CA LEU A 193 24.85 8.80 -16.86
C LEU A 193 26.02 8.36 -17.75
N THR A 194 27.13 9.06 -17.67
CA THR A 194 28.34 8.78 -18.46
C THR A 194 29.55 8.52 -17.58
N SER A 195 30.64 8.03 -18.18
CA SER A 195 31.92 7.94 -17.50
C SER A 195 32.47 9.30 -17.05
N VAL A 196 31.99 10.40 -17.62
CA VAL A 196 32.36 11.77 -17.21
C VAL A 196 31.84 12.07 -15.81
N ASP A 197 30.66 11.57 -15.45
CA ASP A 197 30.07 11.77 -14.12
C ASP A 197 30.81 11.00 -13.02
N ALA A 198 31.22 9.76 -13.34
CA ALA A 198 32.08 8.96 -12.47
C ALA A 198 33.45 9.62 -12.24
N VAL A 199 33.99 10.30 -13.26
CA VAL A 199 35.25 11.06 -13.15
C VAL A 199 35.09 12.32 -12.29
N MET A 200 33.94 13.00 -12.32
CA MET A 200 33.64 14.13 -11.45
C MET A 200 33.60 13.71 -9.97
N LEU A 201 32.96 12.58 -9.67
CA LEU A 201 32.96 11.97 -8.33
C LEU A 201 34.38 11.64 -7.84
N LEU A 202 35.21 11.05 -8.69
CA LEU A 202 36.58 10.68 -8.33
C LEU A 202 37.49 11.91 -8.13
N LYS A 203 37.28 12.98 -8.90
CA LYS A 203 37.97 14.28 -8.70
C LYS A 203 37.55 14.97 -7.40
N ALA A 204 36.27 14.88 -7.03
CA ALA A 204 35.78 15.46 -5.77
C ALA A 204 36.30 14.72 -4.53
N MET A 205 36.58 13.41 -4.62
CA MET A 205 37.18 12.65 -3.52
C MET A 205 38.68 12.91 -3.34
N THR A 206 39.36 13.39 -4.39
CA THR A 206 40.81 13.63 -4.38
C THR A 206 41.18 15.09 -4.07
N CYS A 207 40.24 16.03 -4.27
CA CYS A 207 40.36 17.41 -3.83
C CYS A 207 39.56 17.56 -2.53
N GLY A 208 40.20 17.79 -1.38
CA GLY A 208 39.53 17.96 -0.08
C GLY A 208 38.63 19.20 0.06
N ALA A 209 38.08 19.71 -1.03
CA ALA A 209 37.11 20.79 -1.10
C ALA A 209 35.90 20.28 -1.88
N GLY A 210 34.72 20.33 -1.26
CA GLY A 210 33.45 19.96 -1.91
C GLY A 210 33.24 20.74 -3.22
N PRO A 211 32.46 20.20 -4.17
CA PRO A 211 32.28 20.83 -5.47
C PRO A 211 31.61 22.20 -5.29
N THR A 212 32.35 23.27 -5.57
CA THR A 212 31.76 24.59 -5.77
C THR A 212 31.00 24.59 -7.09
N PRO A 213 29.69 24.90 -7.09
CA PRO A 213 28.91 24.99 -8.32
C PRO A 213 29.55 26.06 -9.20
N THR A 214 29.91 25.69 -10.43
CA THR A 214 30.32 26.68 -11.43
C THR A 214 29.05 27.36 -11.95
N PRO A 215 28.95 28.71 -11.89
CA PRO A 215 27.78 29.39 -12.41
C PRO A 215 27.70 29.18 -13.93
N ARG A 216 26.55 28.68 -14.41
CA ARG A 216 26.26 28.63 -15.86
C ARG A 216 26.14 30.05 -16.41
N PRO A 217 26.60 30.31 -17.65
CA PRO A 217 26.36 31.58 -18.32
C PRO A 217 24.85 31.83 -18.45
N PRO A 218 24.38 33.10 -18.35
CA PRO A 218 22.96 33.41 -18.40
C PRO A 218 22.34 32.95 -19.74
N LYS A 219 21.13 32.36 -19.64
CA LYS A 219 20.35 31.94 -20.80
C LYS A 219 20.07 33.15 -21.71
N PRO A 220 20.23 33.05 -23.04
CA PRO A 220 19.83 34.13 -23.93
C PRO A 220 18.31 34.33 -23.85
N ILE A 221 17.90 35.57 -23.60
CA ILE A 221 16.50 35.98 -23.68
C ILE A 221 16.16 36.07 -25.17
N TYR A 222 15.33 35.16 -25.66
CA TYR A 222 14.65 35.34 -26.94
C TYR A 222 13.39 36.18 -26.67
N LEU A 223 13.38 37.40 -27.22
CA LEU A 223 12.19 38.26 -27.30
C LEU A 223 11.18 37.68 -28.30
#